data_AF-A0A7V4ZS21-F1
#
_entry.id   AF-A0A7V4ZS21-F1
#
_cell.length_a   1.000
_cell.length_b   1.000
_cell.length_c   1.000
_cell.angle_alpha   90.00
_cell.angle_beta   90.00
_cell.angle_gamma   90.00
#
_symmetry.space_group_name_H-M   'P 1'
#
loop_
_entity.id
_entity.type
_entity.pdbx_description
1 polymer ?
#
loop_
_entity_poly.entity_id
_entity_poly.type
_entity_poly.pdbx_seq_one_letter_code
_entity_poly.pdbx_strand_id
1 'polypeptide(L)' 'QRLREIPGVRGVHIMAIEWEEKVREIVEMAGLLPRPKIT' A
#
# COMPACT_ATOMS: atom_id res chain seq x y z
N GLN A 1 7.78 5.70 3.48
CA GLN A 1 7.32 7.10 3.35
C GLN A 1 7.72 7.72 2.02
N ARG A 2 8.99 7.60 1.57
CA ARG A 2 9.52 8.14 0.29
C ARG A 2 8.57 8.16 -0.92
N LEU A 3 7.91 7.05 -1.26
CA LEU A 3 6.99 7.00 -2.41
C LEU A 3 5.77 7.94 -2.26
N ARG A 4 5.32 8.23 -1.04
CA ARG A 4 4.21 9.16 -0.75
C ARG A 4 4.61 10.63 -0.93
N GLU A 5 5.91 10.95 -0.89
CA GLU A 5 6.44 12.31 -1.04
C GLU A 5 6.64 12.69 -2.51
N ILE A 6 6.56 11.72 -3.43
CA ILE A 6 6.72 11.97 -4.86
C ILE A 6 5.52 12.78 -5.38
N PRO A 7 5.74 13.98 -5.94
CA PRO A 7 4.67 14.80 -6.49
C PRO A 7 3.85 14.03 -7.53
N GLY A 8 2.52 14.05 -7.38
CA GLY A 8 1.59 13.39 -8.31
C GLY A 8 1.26 11.94 -7.99
N VAL A 9 1.95 11.29 -7.04
CA VAL A 9 1.61 9.92 -6.60
C VAL A 9 0.42 9.97 -5.64
N ARG A 10 -0.73 9.42 -6.05
CA ARG A 10 -1.95 9.37 -5.22
C ARG A 10 -2.20 8.00 -4.56
N GLY A 11 -1.42 6.99 -4.89
CA GLY A 11 -1.60 5.64 -4.38
C GLY A 11 -0.73 4.63 -5.09
N VAL A 12 -0.85 3.38 -4.66
CA VAL A 12 -0.12 2.23 -5.23
C VAL A 12 -1.09 1.09 -5.44
N HIS A 13 -0.85 0.30 -6.49
CA HIS A 13 -1.52 -0.98 -6.70
C HIS A 13 -0.57 -2.09 -6.27
N ILE A 14 -1.05 -3.00 -5.43
CA ILE A 14 -0.28 -4.15 -4.93
C ILE A 14 -0.95 -5.40 -5.48
N MET A 15 -0.20 -6.18 -6.25
CA MET A 15 -0.62 -7.45 -6.81
C MET A 15 0.46 -8.47 -6.51
N ALA A 16 0.06 -9.60 -5.93
CA ALA A 16 0.91 -10.77 -5.84
C ALA A 16 0.53 -11.74 -6.97
N ILE A 17 1.50 -12.54 -7.39
CA ILE A 17 1.29 -13.67 -8.30
C ILE A 17 1.56 -14.91 -7.45
N GLU A 18 0.55 -15.78 -7.31
CA GLU A 18 0.63 -17.04 -6.57
C GLU A 18 0.93 -16.89 -5.06
N TRP A 19 0.75 -15.70 -4.50
CA TRP A 19 1.03 -15.39 -3.08
C TRP A 19 0.12 -14.31 -2.50
N GLU A 20 -1.16 -14.36 -2.87
CA GLU A 20 -2.18 -13.36 -2.55
C GLU A 20 -2.36 -13.14 -1.04
N GLU A 21 -2.16 -14.17 -0.22
CA GLU A 21 -2.25 -14.08 1.24
C GLU A 21 -1.20 -13.14 1.83
N LYS A 22 -0.02 -13.04 1.20
CA LYS A 22 1.05 -12.16 1.65
C LYS A 22 0.78 -10.70 1.38
N VAL A 23 -0.14 -10.38 0.45
CA VAL A 23 -0.56 -8.99 0.21
C VAL A 23 -1.05 -8.36 1.51
N ARG A 24 -1.83 -9.09 2.31
CA ARG A 24 -2.34 -8.56 3.58
C ARG A 24 -1.23 -8.21 4.55
N GLU A 25 -0.28 -9.11 4.76
CA GLU A 25 0.86 -8.92 5.67
C GLU A 25 1.71 -7.71 5.23
N ILE A 26 1.99 -7.58 3.93
CA ILE A 26 2.73 -6.44 3.36
C ILE A 26 2.00 -5.13 3.62
N VAL A 27 0.68 -5.08 3.39
CA VAL A 27 -0.14 -3.87 3.56
C VAL A 27 -0.25 -3.48 5.05
N GLU A 28 -0.34 -4.45 5.95
CA GLU A 28 -0.30 -4.24 7.41
C GLU A 28 1.05 -3.67 7.85
N MET A 29 2.16 -4.30 7.46
CA MET A 29 3.52 -3.84 7.76
C MET A 29 3.83 -2.45 7.17
N ALA A 30 3.26 -2.14 5.99
CA ALA A 30 3.41 -0.85 5.33
C ALA A 30 2.56 0.27 5.98
N GLY A 31 1.76 -0.04 7.00
CA GLY A 31 0.86 0.94 7.64
C GLY A 31 -0.17 1.48 6.65
N LEU A 32 -0.67 0.62 5.77
CA LEU A 32 -1.69 0.93 4.77
C LEU A 32 -3.08 0.39 5.18
N LEU A 33 -3.19 -0.28 6.32
CA LEU A 33 -4.46 -0.63 6.99
C LEU A 33 -4.64 0.16 8.31
N PRO A 34 -5.89 0.56 8.65
CA PRO A 34 -7.07 0.57 7.79
C PRO A 34 -6.86 1.54 6.62
N ARG A 35 -7.65 1.40 5.54
CA ARG A 35 -7.48 2.22 4.32
C ARG A 35 -7.31 3.70 4.71
N PRO A 36 -6.20 4.35 4.31
CA PRO A 36 -5.97 5.75 4.65
C PRO A 36 -7.12 6.61 4.12
N LYS A 37 -7.69 7.44 5.00
CA LYS A 37 -8.67 8.43 4.58
C LYS A 37 -7.92 9.57 3.90
N ILE A 38 -8.34 9.91 2.69
CA ILE A 38 -7.85 11.12 2.02
C ILE A 38 -8.59 12.28 2.69
N THR A 39 -7.86 13.08 3.48
CA THR A 39 -8.29 14.41 3.92
C THR A 39 -8.01 15.44 2.84
#